data_AF-A0AAV4S406-F1
#
_entry.id   AF-A0AAV4S406-F1
#
_cell.length_a   1.000
_cell.length_b   1.000
_cell.length_c   1.000
_cell.angle_alpha   90.00
_cell.angle_beta   90.00
_cell.angle_gamma   90.00
#
_symmetry.space_group_name_H-M   'P 1'
#
loop_
_entity.id
_entity.type
_entity.pdbx_description
1 polymer ?
#
loop_
_entity_poly.entity_id
_entity_poly.type
_entity_poly.pdbx_seq_one_letter_code
_entity_poly.pdbx_strand_id
1 'polypeptide(L)'
;MIQQVFGEQSPSQTEIFEWLERFQSGQLSVDDDEYVGQSSMVATLKKIQQLIHEDRRQTISDLCNKVRIGYRACQRILTEKLGIHRITAKFVPMLLTLD
;
A
#
# COMPACT_ATOMS: atom_id res chain seq x y z
N MET A 1 18.08 38.11 -2.14
CA MET A 1 17.52 38.25 -0.78
C MET A 1 17.56 36.92 -0.01
N ILE A 2 16.88 35.84 -0.44
CA ILE A 2 16.96 34.54 0.27
C ILE A 2 18.39 33.96 0.26
N GLN A 3 19.06 33.93 -0.90
CA GLN A 3 20.48 33.54 -0.98
C GLN A 3 21.44 34.43 -0.17
N GLN A 4 21.09 35.71 0.07
CA GLN A 4 21.93 36.58 0.90
C GLN A 4 21.84 36.24 2.39
N VAL A 5 20.73 35.63 2.82
CA VAL A 5 20.49 35.25 4.22
C VAL A 5 20.92 33.80 4.48
N PHE A 6 20.67 32.90 3.53
CA PHE A 6 20.89 31.46 3.70
C PHE A 6 22.12 30.91 2.93
N GLY A 7 22.75 31.71 2.07
CA GLY A 7 23.94 31.31 1.31
C GLY A 7 23.74 30.02 0.52
N GLU A 8 24.66 29.08 0.70
CA GLU A 8 24.66 27.75 0.07
C GLU A 8 23.55 26.82 0.56
N GLN A 9 22.89 27.14 1.67
CA GLN A 9 21.73 26.39 2.18
C GLN A 9 20.40 26.97 1.68
N SER A 10 20.45 27.94 0.75
CA SER A 10 19.25 28.49 0.13
C SER A 10 18.57 27.43 -0.73
N PRO A 11 17.23 27.31 -0.67
CA PRO A 11 16.49 26.56 -1.68
C PRO A 11 16.79 27.12 -3.07
N SER A 12 16.71 26.24 -4.05
CA SER A 12 16.85 26.58 -5.46
C SER A 12 15.75 27.55 -5.90
N GLN A 13 16.00 28.30 -6.98
CA GLN A 13 14.97 29.20 -7.52
C GLN A 13 13.69 28.45 -7.89
N THR A 14 13.80 27.23 -8.42
CA THR A 14 12.67 26.38 -8.80
C THR A 14 11.79 26.04 -7.60
N GLU A 15 12.39 25.60 -6.49
CA GLU A 15 11.65 25.30 -5.25
C GLU A 15 10.93 26.55 -4.72
N ILE A 16 11.58 27.72 -4.76
CA ILE A 16 10.95 28.98 -4.33
C ILE A 16 9.73 29.32 -5.19
N PHE A 17 9.80 29.11 -6.51
CA PHE A 17 8.67 29.35 -7.41
C PHE A 17 7.53 28.35 -7.20
N GLU A 18 7.83 27.07 -6.98
CA GLU A 18 6.81 26.06 -6.65
C GLU A 18 6.08 26.40 -5.34
N TRP A 19 6.82 26.81 -4.30
CA TRP A 19 6.21 27.28 -3.05
C TRP A 19 5.36 28.53 -3.25
N LEU A 20 5.82 29.48 -4.06
CA LEU A 20 5.05 30.69 -4.39
C LEU A 20 3.73 30.34 -5.08
N GLU A 21 3.74 29.41 -6.02
CA GLU A 21 2.55 28.94 -6.73
C GLU A 21 1.57 28.22 -5.77
N ARG A 22 2.08 27.36 -4.89
CA ARG A 22 1.28 26.69 -3.82
C ARG A 22 0.61 27.70 -2.89
N PHE A 23 1.32 28.74 -2.47
CA PHE A 23 0.73 29.78 -1.63
C PHE A 23 -0.33 30.60 -2.38
N GLN A 24 -0.10 30.89 -3.66
CA GLN A 24 -1.09 31.59 -4.50
C GLN A 24 -2.35 30.75 -4.74
N SER A 25 -2.24 29.42 -4.81
CA SER A 25 -3.37 28.50 -4.95
C SER A 25 -4.15 28.29 -3.64
N GLY A 26 -3.74 28.94 -2.55
CA GLY A 26 -4.40 28.88 -1.25
C GLY A 26 -3.94 27.72 -0.36
N GLN A 27 -2.92 26.97 -0.77
CA GLN A 27 -2.30 25.93 0.06
C GLN A 27 -1.31 26.58 1.03
N LEU A 28 -1.76 26.77 2.28
CA LEU A 28 -0.97 27.38 3.36
C LEU A 28 -0.22 26.36 4.24
N SER A 29 -0.39 25.06 3.95
CA SER A 29 0.35 24.00 4.64
C SER A 29 1.83 24.08 4.29
N VAL A 30 2.68 24.10 5.31
CA VAL A 30 4.14 24.04 5.17
C VAL A 30 4.65 22.60 5.33
N ASP A 31 3.83 21.71 5.88
CA ASP A 31 4.14 20.28 5.92
C ASP A 31 4.15 19.70 4.50
N ASP A 32 5.03 18.73 4.28
CA ASP A 32 5.05 17.93 3.07
C ASP A 32 3.65 17.31 2.84
N ASP A 33 3.21 17.33 1.59
CA ASP A 33 2.01 16.60 1.19
C ASP A 33 2.19 15.12 1.59
N GLU A 34 1.07 14.45 1.92
CA GLU A 34 1.10 13.04 2.25
C GLU A 34 1.88 12.30 1.16
N TYR A 35 3.05 11.77 1.52
CA TYR A 35 3.89 11.05 0.58
C TYR A 35 3.13 9.78 0.20
N VAL A 36 2.35 9.86 -0.87
CA VAL A 36 1.80 8.71 -1.57
C VAL A 36 2.93 8.13 -2.41
N GLY A 37 4.00 7.71 -1.74
CA GLY A 37 4.93 6.77 -2.32
C GLY A 37 4.09 5.63 -2.84
N GLN A 38 4.10 5.41 -4.15
CA GLN A 38 3.50 4.26 -4.79
C GLN A 38 4.35 3.04 -4.43
N SER A 39 4.34 2.74 -3.14
CA SER A 39 5.23 1.82 -2.47
C SER A 39 4.78 0.44 -2.90
N SER A 40 5.74 -0.41 -3.27
CA SER A 40 5.56 -1.82 -3.61
C SER A 40 4.48 -2.52 -2.77
N MET A 41 4.32 -2.12 -1.51
CA MET A 41 3.23 -2.47 -0.61
C MET A 41 1.83 -2.41 -1.23
N VAL A 42 1.43 -1.31 -1.89
CA VAL A 42 0.08 -1.17 -2.48
C VAL A 42 -0.12 -2.19 -3.60
N ALA A 43 0.90 -2.40 -4.43
CA ALA A 43 0.86 -3.41 -5.49
C ALA A 43 0.80 -4.83 -4.91
N THR A 44 1.58 -5.11 -3.86
CA THR A 44 1.55 -6.38 -3.12
C THR A 44 0.18 -6.64 -2.49
N LEU A 45 -0.45 -5.63 -1.88
CA LEU A 45 -1.79 -5.74 -1.29
C LEU A 45 -2.82 -6.12 -2.34
N LYS A 46 -2.85 -5.41 -3.49
CA LYS A 46 -3.76 -5.72 -4.60
C LYS A 46 -3.55 -7.13 -5.13
N LYS A 47 -2.29 -7.56 -5.29
CA LYS A 47 -1.95 -8.90 -5.78
C LYS A 47 -2.42 -9.99 -4.82
N ILE A 48 -2.25 -9.79 -3.51
CA ILE A 48 -2.74 -10.73 -2.48
C ILE A 48 -4.27 -10.80 -2.51
N GLN A 49 -4.95 -9.66 -2.60
CA GLN A 49 -6.41 -9.62 -2.70
C GLN A 49 -6.92 -10.39 -3.92
N GLN A 50 -6.29 -10.21 -5.08
CA GLN A 50 -6.65 -10.93 -6.29
C GLN A 50 -6.48 -12.45 -6.13
N LEU A 51 -5.34 -12.91 -5.60
CA LEU A 51 -5.08 -14.34 -5.40
C LEU A 51 -6.09 -15.02 -4.46
N ILE A 52 -6.56 -14.31 -3.44
CA ILE A 52 -7.58 -14.81 -2.51
C ILE A 52 -8.97 -14.81 -3.16
N HIS A 53 -9.26 -13.82 -4.01
CA HIS A 53 -10.51 -13.76 -4.76
C HIS A 53 -10.60 -14.90 -5.78
N GLU A 54 -9.50 -15.25 -6.43
CA GLU A 54 -9.39 -16.39 -7.35
C GLU A 54 -9.58 -17.73 -6.63
N ASP A 55 -8.94 -17.93 -5.48
CA ASP A 55 -9.13 -19.11 -4.65
C ASP A 55 -8.93 -18.81 -3.16
N ARG A 56 -10.04 -18.84 -2.43
CA ARG A 56 -10.08 -18.57 -0.99
C ARG A 56 -9.45 -19.69 -0.15
N ARG A 57 -9.16 -20.87 -0.72
CA ARG A 57 -8.58 -22.02 -0.01
C ARG A 57 -7.05 -22.02 -0.01
N GLN A 58 -6.40 -21.06 -0.68
CA GLN A 58 -4.93 -20.97 -0.71
C GLN A 58 -4.32 -20.83 0.68
N THR A 59 -3.17 -21.48 0.89
CA THR A 59 -2.44 -21.36 2.14
C THR A 59 -1.60 -20.09 2.19
N ILE A 60 -1.24 -19.64 3.40
CA ILE A 60 -0.34 -18.49 3.58
C ILE A 60 1.00 -18.75 2.88
N SER A 61 1.50 -19.99 2.92
CA SER A 61 2.75 -20.39 2.26
C SER A 61 2.66 -20.25 0.72
N ASP A 62 1.53 -20.61 0.12
CA ASP A 62 1.34 -20.45 -1.33
C ASP A 62 1.32 -18.98 -1.73
N LEU A 63 0.61 -18.15 -0.95
CA LEU A 63 0.57 -16.70 -1.15
C LEU A 63 1.97 -16.09 -1.03
N CYS A 64 2.74 -16.50 -0.03
CA CYS A 64 4.14 -16.09 0.13
C CYS A 64 4.99 -16.42 -1.09
N ASN A 65 4.85 -17.63 -1.63
CA ASN A 65 5.62 -18.08 -2.79
C ASN A 65 5.25 -17.29 -4.06
N LYS A 66 3.96 -17.00 -4.27
CA LYS A 66 3.46 -16.24 -5.43
C LYS A 66 3.82 -14.75 -5.40
N VAL A 67 3.85 -14.17 -4.19
CA VAL A 67 4.08 -12.73 -3.98
C VAL A 67 5.53 -12.43 -3.58
N ARG A 68 6.34 -13.48 -3.32
CA ARG A 68 7.75 -13.41 -2.92
C ARG A 68 7.96 -12.58 -1.64
N ILE A 69 7.12 -12.84 -0.64
CA ILE A 69 7.19 -12.21 0.68
C ILE A 69 7.34 -13.25 1.78
N GLY A 70 7.93 -12.86 2.91
CA GLY A 70 8.06 -13.74 4.08
C GLY A 70 6.71 -14.09 4.70
N TYR A 71 6.64 -15.26 5.34
CA TYR A 71 5.42 -15.78 5.99
C TYR A 71 4.76 -14.80 6.95
N ARG A 72 5.55 -14.26 7.90
CA ARG A 72 5.04 -13.30 8.89
C ARG A 72 4.51 -12.02 8.25
N ALA A 73 5.15 -11.54 7.18
CA ALA A 73 4.70 -10.35 6.47
C ALA A 73 3.35 -10.61 5.77
N CYS A 74 3.21 -11.76 5.10
CA CYS A 74 1.95 -12.18 4.50
C CYS A 74 0.84 -12.30 5.54
N GLN A 75 1.13 -12.93 6.69
CA GLN A 75 0.17 -13.07 7.78
C GLN A 75 -0.31 -11.70 8.30
N ARG A 76 0.61 -10.75 8.55
CA ARG A 76 0.25 -9.39 8.99
C ARG A 76 -0.56 -8.65 7.95
N ILE A 77 -0.21 -8.78 6.66
CA ILE A 77 -1.00 -8.20 5.58
C ILE A 77 -2.43 -8.73 5.60
N LEU A 78 -2.59 -10.05 5.69
CA LEU A 78 -3.91 -10.68 5.73
C LEU A 78 -4.74 -10.18 6.91
N THR A 79 -4.18 -10.15 8.12
CA THR A 79 -4.95 -9.81 9.33
C THR A 79 -5.06 -8.30 9.59
N GLU A 80 -3.96 -7.54 9.51
CA GLU A 80 -3.91 -6.12 9.89
C GLU A 80 -4.32 -5.19 8.73
N LYS A 81 -3.97 -5.54 7.48
CA LYS A 81 -4.23 -4.67 6.31
C LYS A 81 -5.50 -5.04 5.57
N LEU A 82 -5.80 -6.34 5.46
CA LEU A 82 -6.96 -6.85 4.71
C LEU A 82 -8.11 -7.33 5.61
N GLY A 83 -7.90 -7.52 6.92
CA GLY A 83 -8.94 -8.00 7.84
C GLY A 83 -9.42 -9.44 7.54
N ILE A 84 -8.60 -10.24 6.87
CA ILE A 84 -8.95 -11.60 6.45
C ILE A 84 -8.54 -12.59 7.53
N HIS A 85 -9.52 -13.41 7.95
CA HIS A 85 -9.33 -14.49 8.90
C HIS A 85 -9.62 -15.84 8.25
N ARG A 86 -8.87 -16.87 8.67
CA ARG A 86 -9.12 -18.24 8.24
C ARG A 86 -10.39 -18.75 8.92
N ILE A 87 -11.36 -19.15 8.13
CA ILE A 87 -12.60 -19.77 8.59
C ILE A 87 -12.64 -21.18 8.01
N THR A 88 -13.00 -22.16 8.84
CA THR A 88 -13.19 -23.54 8.38
C THR A 88 -14.50 -23.65 7.59
N ALA A 89 -14.45 -24.35 6.46
CA ALA A 89 -15.67 -24.65 5.70
C ALA A 89 -16.60 -25.54 6.53
N LYS A 90 -17.92 -25.33 6.39
CA LYS A 90 -18.91 -26.23 6.98
C LYS A 90 -18.90 -27.56 6.21
N PHE A 91 -19.03 -28.67 6.94
CA PHE A 91 -19.19 -29.97 6.33
C PHE A 91 -20.53 -30.03 5.57
N VAL A 92 -20.50 -30.56 4.35
CA VAL A 92 -21.70 -30.76 3.50
C VAL A 92 -21.82 -32.27 3.27
N PRO A 93 -22.84 -32.96 3.83
CA PRO A 93 -22.93 -34.42 3.80
C PRO A 93 -23.17 -35.03 2.42
N MET A 94 -23.71 -34.26 1.48
CA MET A 94 -24.12 -34.74 0.17
C MET A 94 -23.71 -33.75 -0.92
N LEU A 95 -23.04 -34.24 -1.95
CA LEU A 95 -22.75 -33.50 -3.17
C LEU A 95 -23.99 -33.60 -4.07
N LEU A 96 -24.63 -32.48 -4.36
CA LEU A 96 -25.87 -32.42 -5.16
C LEU A 96 -25.64 -32.57 -6.68
N THR A 97 -24.40 -32.75 -7.13
CA THR A 97 -23.99 -32.76 -8.54
C THR A 97 -23.07 -33.95 -8.84
N LEU A 98 -23.44 -35.15 -8.39
CA LEU A 98 -22.89 -36.39 -8.93
C LEU A 98 -23.86 -36.86 -10.02
N ASP A 99 -23.46 -36.73 -11.29
CA ASP A 99 -24.06 -37.49 -12.39
C ASP A 99 -23.56 -38.94 -12.36
#